data_AF-A0A485AUJ0-F1
#
_entry.id   AF-A0A485AUJ0-F1
#
_cell.length_a   1.000
_cell.length_b   1.000
_cell.length_c   1.000
_cell.angle_alpha   90.00
_cell.angle_beta   90.00
_cell.angle_gamma   90.00
#
_symmetry.space_group_name_H-M   'P 1'
#
loop_
_entity.id
_entity.type
_entity.pdbx_description
1 polymer ?
#
loop_
_entity_poly.entity_id
_entity_poly.type
_entity_poly.pdbx_seq_one_letter_code
_entity_poly.pdbx_strand_id
1 'polypeptide(L)'
;MAVTKLVLVRHGESQWNNENRFTGWYDVDLSEKGVGEAKAAGKLLKDEGFSFDFAYTSVLKRAIHTLWNVLDELDQAWAAG
;
A
#
# COMPACT_ATOMS: atom_id res chain seq x y z
N MET A 1 14.04 17.49 -21.18
CA MET A 1 14.14 17.15 -19.75
C MET A 1 13.47 15.81 -19.55
N ALA A 2 14.04 14.91 -18.75
CA ALA A 2 13.38 13.64 -18.43
C ALA A 2 12.21 13.92 -17.46
N VAL A 3 11.04 13.35 -17.74
CA VAL A 3 9.86 13.47 -16.87
C VAL A 3 9.90 12.31 -15.86
N THR A 4 9.77 12.62 -14.58
CA THR A 4 9.68 11.62 -13.50
C THR A 4 8.23 11.49 -13.06
N LYS A 5 7.75 10.27 -12.87
CA LYS A 5 6.43 9.99 -12.29
C LYS A 5 6.60 9.53 -10.84
N LEU A 6 5.76 10.04 -9.95
CA LEU A 6 5.67 9.62 -8.55
C LEU A 6 4.26 9.08 -8.30
N VAL A 7 4.19 7.89 -7.68
CA VAL A 7 2.92 7.27 -7.27
C VAL A 7 2.79 7.40 -5.75
N LEU A 8 1.67 7.93 -5.30
CA LEU A 8 1.31 8.05 -3.88
C LEU A 8 0.07 7.21 -3.62
N VAL A 9 0.16 6.30 -2.65
CA VAL A 9 -0.94 5.42 -2.25
C VAL A 9 -1.26 5.68 -0.78
N ARG A 10 -2.54 5.96 -0.49
CA ARG A 10 -3.03 5.95 0.89
C ARG A 10 -3.27 4.50 1.30
N HIS A 11 -2.93 4.15 2.54
CA HIS A 11 -3.18 2.80 3.07
C HIS A 11 -4.65 2.38 2.91
N GLY A 12 -4.88 1.09 2.71
CA GLY A 12 -6.24 0.53 2.68
C GLY A 12 -6.96 0.70 4.02
N GLU A 13 -8.26 0.40 4.06
CA GLU A 13 -9.06 0.47 5.28
C GLU A 13 -8.42 -0.31 6.44
N SER A 14 -8.31 0.33 7.62
CA SER A 14 -7.81 -0.34 8.83
C SER A 14 -8.95 -0.98 9.62
N GLN A 15 -8.63 -1.95 10.49
CA GLN A 15 -9.61 -2.59 11.38
C GLN A 15 -10.42 -1.55 12.20
N TRP A 16 -9.77 -0.49 12.67
CA TRP A 16 -10.45 0.56 13.42
C TRP A 16 -11.23 1.55 12.56
N ASN A 17 -10.90 1.71 11.27
CA ASN A 17 -11.78 2.43 10.36
C ASN A 17 -13.12 1.70 10.22
N ASN A 18 -13.08 0.37 10.11
CA ASN A 18 -14.29 -0.47 10.10
C ASN A 18 -15.10 -0.35 11.41
N GLU A 19 -14.43 -0.19 12.55
CA GLU A 19 -15.08 0.04 13.86
C GLU A 19 -15.48 1.51 14.11
N ASN A 20 -15.29 2.44 13.15
CA ASN A 20 -15.46 3.88 13.35
C ASN A 20 -14.69 4.46 14.55
N ARG A 21 -13.52 3.88 14.86
CA ARG A 21 -12.63 4.34 15.92
C ARG A 21 -11.50 5.18 15.34
N PHE A 22 -11.15 6.24 16.04
CA PHE A 22 -10.04 7.10 15.64
C PHE A 22 -8.71 6.37 15.83
N THR A 23 -7.99 6.12 14.73
CA THR A 23 -6.76 5.32 14.69
C THR A 23 -5.51 6.04 15.19
N GLY A 24 -5.36 7.33 14.89
CA GLY A 24 -4.17 8.10 15.26
C GLY A 24 -2.85 7.36 15.00
N TRP A 25 -2.01 7.28 16.04
CA TRP A 25 -0.71 6.59 16.04
C TRP A 25 -0.81 5.14 16.52
N TYR A 26 -2.03 4.66 16.78
CA TYR A 26 -2.22 3.27 17.17
C TYR A 26 -1.93 2.37 15.97
N ASP A 27 -1.13 1.35 16.22
CA ASP A 27 -0.58 0.48 15.19
C ASP A 27 -1.53 -0.69 14.90
N VAL A 28 -2.72 -0.34 14.41
CA VAL A 28 -3.69 -1.32 13.89
C VAL A 28 -3.33 -1.79 12.49
N ASP A 29 -3.70 -3.03 12.22
CA ASP A 29 -3.57 -3.63 10.90
C ASP A 29 -4.71 -3.22 9.95
N LEU A 30 -4.58 -3.61 8.69
CA LEU A 30 -5.62 -3.54 7.67
C LEU A 30 -6.82 -4.43 8.02
N SER A 31 -8.01 -4.01 7.62
CA SER A 31 -9.17 -4.90 7.54
C SER A 31 -9.01 -5.84 6.34
N GLU A 32 -9.82 -6.92 6.27
CA GLU A 32 -9.85 -7.78 5.08
C GLU A 32 -10.17 -6.99 3.81
N LYS A 33 -11.05 -5.99 3.92
CA LYS A 33 -11.35 -5.05 2.85
C LYS A 33 -10.12 -4.20 2.48
N GLY A 34 -9.40 -3.67 3.45
CA GLY A 34 -8.17 -2.90 3.21
C GLY A 34 -7.07 -3.70 2.50
N VAL A 35 -6.96 -5.00 2.80
CA VAL A 35 -6.08 -5.92 2.05
C VAL A 35 -6.54 -6.03 0.59
N GLY A 36 -7.85 -6.19 0.37
CA GLY A 36 -8.43 -6.21 -0.99
C GLY A 36 -8.17 -4.93 -1.78
N GLU A 37 -8.29 -3.76 -1.13
CA GLU A 37 -8.01 -2.45 -1.73
C GLU A 37 -6.52 -2.33 -2.14
N ALA A 38 -5.61 -2.76 -1.27
CA ALA A 38 -4.17 -2.75 -1.57
C ALA A 38 -3.82 -3.64 -2.77
N LYS A 39 -4.40 -4.85 -2.83
CA LYS A 39 -4.21 -5.76 -3.98
C LYS A 39 -4.79 -5.20 -5.26
N ALA A 40 -5.97 -4.59 -5.20
CA ALA A 40 -6.58 -3.93 -6.36
C ALA A 40 -5.69 -2.79 -6.90
N ALA A 41 -5.07 -2.01 -6.02
CA ALA A 41 -4.12 -0.98 -6.41
C ALA A 41 -2.87 -1.58 -7.08
N GLY A 42 -2.32 -2.67 -6.54
CA GLY A 42 -1.18 -3.38 -7.14
C GLY A 42 -1.49 -3.91 -8.54
N LYS A 43 -2.66 -4.53 -8.74
CA LYS A 43 -3.12 -4.99 -10.06
C LYS A 43 -3.28 -3.85 -11.05
N LEU A 44 -3.90 -2.74 -10.64
CA LEU A 44 -4.04 -1.56 -11.49
C LEU A 44 -2.67 -1.02 -11.94
N LEU A 45 -1.70 -0.92 -11.01
CA LEU A 45 -0.35 -0.46 -11.34
C LEU A 45 0.35 -1.41 -12.30
N LYS A 46 0.15 -2.73 -12.13
CA LYS A 46 0.68 -3.76 -13.05
C LYS A 46 0.11 -3.60 -14.45
N ASP A 47 -1.22 -3.46 -14.56
CA ASP A 47 -1.94 -3.33 -15.82
C ASP A 47 -1.54 -2.06 -16.59
N GLU A 48 -1.23 -0.98 -15.85
CA GLU A 48 -0.72 0.28 -16.40
C GLU A 48 0.80 0.27 -16.67
N GLY A 49 1.48 -0.86 -16.44
CA GLY A 49 2.90 -1.05 -16.75
C GLY A 49 3.86 -0.32 -15.81
N PHE A 50 3.46 -0.05 -14.57
CA PHE A 50 4.36 0.53 -13.57
C PHE A 50 5.35 -0.51 -13.03
N SER A 51 6.56 -0.04 -12.77
CA SER A 51 7.57 -0.75 -11.97
C SER A 51 8.31 0.28 -11.11
N PHE A 52 8.78 -0.15 -9.95
CA PHE A 52 9.40 0.74 -8.97
C PHE A 52 10.80 0.29 -8.60
N ASP A 53 11.74 1.23 -8.57
CA ASP A 53 13.10 1.02 -8.06
C ASP A 53 13.16 1.18 -6.54
N PHE A 54 12.33 2.06 -6.00
CA PHE A 54 12.27 2.41 -4.58
C PHE A 54 10.82 2.50 -4.11
N ALA A 55 10.57 2.02 -2.90
CA ALA A 55 9.30 2.19 -2.21
C ALA A 55 9.53 2.71 -0.80
N TYR A 56 8.64 3.60 -0.35
CA TYR A 56 8.72 4.22 0.98
C TYR A 56 7.38 4.12 1.68
N THR A 57 7.43 4.03 3.00
CA THR A 57 6.24 3.98 3.85
C THR A 57 6.50 4.67 5.18
N SER A 58 5.44 4.92 5.94
CA SER A 58 5.56 5.25 7.36
C SER A 58 5.89 4.01 8.19
N VAL A 59 6.19 4.17 9.48
CA VAL A 59 6.45 3.05 10.40
C VAL A 59 5.20 2.28 10.86
N LEU A 60 4.01 2.60 10.35
CA LEU A 60 2.74 2.02 10.79
C LEU A 60 2.38 0.77 9.97
N LYS A 61 1.99 -0.32 10.63
CA LYS A 61 1.66 -1.63 10.00
C LYS A 61 0.72 -1.49 8.82
N ARG A 62 -0.37 -0.74 8.97
CA ARG A 62 -1.34 -0.52 7.87
C ARG A 62 -0.70 0.02 6.58
N ALA A 63 0.30 0.91 6.70
CA ALA A 63 0.99 1.46 5.54
C ALA A 63 2.01 0.47 4.98
N ILE A 64 2.78 -0.20 5.86
CA ILE A 64 3.74 -1.24 5.49
C ILE A 64 3.02 -2.40 4.76
N HIS A 65 1.94 -2.92 5.33
CA HIS A 65 1.18 -4.02 4.76
C HIS A 65 0.44 -3.63 3.48
N THR A 66 0.00 -2.37 3.34
CA THR A 66 -0.52 -1.88 2.04
C THR A 66 0.59 -1.97 0.99
N LEU A 67 1.79 -1.47 1.31
CA LEU A 67 2.92 -1.50 0.38
C LEU A 67 3.29 -2.93 0.00
N TRP A 68 3.36 -3.85 0.97
CA TRP A 68 3.66 -5.26 0.70
C TRP A 68 2.64 -5.91 -0.23
N ASN A 69 1.34 -5.71 0.00
CA ASN A 69 0.30 -6.25 -0.89
C ASN A 69 0.38 -5.66 -2.31
N VAL A 70 0.71 -4.37 -2.44
CA VAL A 70 0.91 -3.72 -3.75
C VAL A 70 2.13 -4.33 -4.47
N LEU A 71 3.26 -4.45 -3.79
CA LEU A 71 4.49 -4.99 -4.36
C LEU A 71 4.40 -6.48 -4.68
N ASP A 72 3.63 -7.25 -3.91
CA ASP A 72 3.37 -8.67 -4.19
C ASP A 72 2.63 -8.85 -5.52
N GLU A 73 1.57 -8.06 -5.78
CA GLU A 73 0.85 -8.10 -7.06
C GLU A 73 1.71 -7.65 -8.25
N LEU A 74 2.68 -6.76 -8.00
CA LEU A 74 3.66 -6.31 -8.99
C LEU A 74 4.82 -7.30 -9.22
N ASP A 75 4.89 -8.41 -8.47
CA ASP A 75 6.04 -9.32 -8.44
C ASP A 75 7.36 -8.62 -8.02
N GLN A 76 7.26 -7.60 -7.16
CA GLN A 76 8.37 -6.75 -6.70
C GLN A 76 8.54 -6.75 -5.17
N ALA A 77 8.22 -7.84 -4.48
CA ALA A 77 8.35 -7.94 -3.02
C ALA A 77 9.76 -7.59 -2.48
N TRP A 78 10.80 -7.75 -3.32
CA TRP A 78 12.18 -7.37 -3.00
C TRP A 78 12.39 -5.86 -2.80
N ALA A 79 11.49 -5.01 -3.31
CA ALA A 79 11.59 -3.55 -3.20
C ALA A 79 11.02 -2.99 -1.87
N ALA A 80 10.55 -3.86 -0.98
CA ALA A 80 9.94 -3.47 0.29
C ALA A 80 10.95 -3.10 1.40
N GLY A 81 12.26 -3.13 1.10
CA GLY A 81 13.37 -2.96 2.05
C GLY A 81 13.79 -1.51 2.29
#